data_AF-A0A087ND01-F1
#
_entry.id   AF-A0A087ND01-F1
#
_cell.length_a   1.000
_cell.length_b   1.000
_cell.length_c   1.000
_cell.angle_alpha   90.00
_cell.angle_beta   90.00
_cell.angle_gamma   90.00
#
_symmetry.space_group_name_H-M   'P 1'
#
loop_
_entity.id
_entity.type
_entity.pdbx_description
1 polymer ?
#
loop_
_entity_poly.entity_id
_entity_poly.type
_entity_poly.pdbx_seq_one_letter_code
_entity_poly.pdbx_strand_id
1 'polypeptide(L)'
;MWGKSVARTKIEEAYEALLRAIIPTEEMFNALMLLFKKRWSESESRTKEERPSLKIQIAATEKKIGHLLERIVETSNESVISAYQRKVEDLEREKLVLIEKTARCGTALGSSDATFRTAFDFIANP
;
A
#
# COMPACT_ATOMS: atom_id res chain seq x y z
N MET A 1 -15.52 -10.92 45.55
CA MET A 1 -16.03 -10.78 44.17
C MET A 1 -16.56 -12.12 43.72
N TRP A 2 -17.87 -12.27 43.56
CA TRP A 2 -18.47 -13.52 43.07
C TRP A 2 -18.25 -13.62 41.56
N GLY A 3 -17.41 -14.56 41.13
CA GLY A 3 -17.28 -14.91 39.72
C GLY A 3 -18.54 -15.64 39.28
N LYS A 4 -19.28 -15.06 38.33
CA LYS A 4 -20.43 -15.73 37.71
C LYS A 4 -19.90 -16.91 36.90
N SER A 5 -19.96 -18.12 37.45
CA SER A 5 -19.67 -19.34 36.70
C SER A 5 -20.82 -19.61 35.75
N VAL A 6 -20.56 -19.58 34.45
CA VAL A 6 -21.53 -19.90 33.40
C VAL A 6 -21.20 -21.29 32.87
N ALA A 7 -22.22 -22.14 32.71
CA ALA A 7 -22.04 -23.47 32.15
C ALA A 7 -21.45 -23.39 30.75
N ARG A 8 -20.38 -24.16 30.49
CA ARG A 8 -19.65 -24.20 29.21
C ARG A 8 -20.60 -24.41 28.02
N THR A 9 -21.52 -25.35 28.14
CA THR A 9 -22.52 -25.67 27.10
C THR A 9 -23.35 -24.45 26.69
N LYS A 10 -23.77 -23.63 27.66
CA LYS A 10 -24.56 -22.42 27.39
C LYS A 10 -23.76 -21.37 26.59
N ILE A 11 -22.44 -21.34 26.78
CA ILE A 11 -21.55 -20.46 26.02
C ILE A 11 -21.37 -21.00 24.60
N GLU A 12 -21.13 -22.31 24.46
CA GLU A 12 -20.93 -22.96 23.16
C GLU A 12 -22.18 -22.86 22.27
N GLU A 13 -23.37 -23.09 22.83
CA GLU A 13 -24.65 -22.95 22.11
C GLU A 13 -24.92 -21.50 21.68
N ALA A 14 -24.68 -20.53 22.57
CA ALA A 14 -24.88 -19.12 22.25
C ALA A 14 -23.89 -18.63 21.18
N TYR A 15 -22.66 -19.15 21.20
CA TYR A 15 -21.64 -18.88 20.20
C TYR A 15 -22.00 -19.48 18.84
N GLU A 16 -22.44 -20.74 18.80
CA GLU A 16 -22.89 -21.39 17.57
C GLU A 16 -24.09 -20.68 16.94
N ALA A 17 -25.07 -20.27 17.75
CA ALA A 17 -26.22 -19.50 17.28
C ALA A 17 -25.80 -18.16 16.66
N LEU A 18 -24.80 -17.51 17.25
CA LEU A 18 -24.24 -16.25 16.74
C LEU A 18 -23.48 -16.47 15.42
N LEU A 19 -22.67 -17.54 15.32
CA LEU A 19 -21.97 -17.88 14.08
C LEU A 19 -22.97 -18.12 12.94
N ARG A 20 -23.99 -18.94 13.17
CA ARG A 20 -25.05 -19.22 12.19
C ARG A 20 -25.80 -17.97 11.73
N ALA A 21 -25.97 -16.98 12.61
CA ALA A 21 -26.63 -15.73 12.28
C ALA A 21 -25.77 -14.77 11.43
N ILE A 22 -24.45 -14.96 11.39
CA ILE A 22 -23.49 -14.10 10.68
C ILE A 22 -23.07 -14.70 9.34
N ILE A 23 -23.42 -15.96 9.06
CA ILE A 23 -23.16 -16.60 7.76
C ILE A 23 -23.85 -15.77 6.66
N PRO A 24 -23.08 -15.19 5.72
CA PRO A 24 -23.65 -14.46 4.62
C PRO A 24 -24.44 -15.40 3.70
N THR A 25 -25.50 -14.89 3.08
CA THR A 25 -26.17 -15.63 2.01
C THR A 25 -25.19 -15.89 0.86
N GLU A 26 -25.44 -16.93 0.07
CA GLU A 26 -24.60 -17.27 -1.08
C GLU A 26 -24.43 -16.08 -2.04
N GLU A 27 -25.51 -15.34 -2.29
CA GLU A 27 -25.49 -14.12 -3.11
C GLU A 27 -24.58 -13.02 -2.53
N MET A 28 -24.66 -12.79 -1.21
CA MET A 28 -23.83 -11.79 -0.52
C MET A 28 -22.36 -12.21 -0.52
N PHE A 29 -22.08 -13.49 -0.28
CA PHE A 29 -20.71 -14.03 -0.31
C PHE A 29 -20.10 -13.92 -1.72
N ASN A 30 -20.86 -14.26 -2.76
CA ASN A 30 -20.43 -14.11 -4.15
C ASN A 30 -20.15 -12.64 -4.52
N ALA A 31 -21.00 -11.70 -4.08
CA ALA A 31 -20.78 -10.28 -4.28
C ALA A 31 -19.51 -9.79 -3.56
N LEU A 32 -19.29 -10.22 -2.32
CA LEU A 32 -18.07 -9.93 -1.55
C LEU A 32 -16.82 -10.42 -2.29
N MET A 33 -16.82 -11.67 -2.76
CA MET A 33 -15.72 -12.28 -3.50
C MET A 33 -15.41 -11.52 -4.80
N LEU A 34 -16.43 -11.08 -5.52
CA LEU A 34 -16.28 -10.33 -6.76
C LEU A 34 -15.67 -8.93 -6.52
N LEU A 35 -16.21 -8.19 -5.54
CA LEU A 35 -15.68 -6.88 -5.16
C LEU A 35 -14.24 -6.99 -4.67
N PHE A 36 -13.95 -8.02 -3.88
CA PHE A 36 -12.60 -8.27 -3.37
C PHE A 36 -11.61 -8.58 -4.49
N LYS A 37 -11.92 -9.55 -5.36
CA LYS A 37 -11.07 -9.90 -6.52
C LYS A 37 -10.79 -8.68 -7.39
N LYS A 38 -11.81 -7.88 -7.68
CA LYS A 38 -11.64 -6.61 -8.42
C LYS A 38 -10.66 -5.69 -7.70
N ARG A 39 -10.87 -5.45 -6.41
CA ARG A 39 -10.02 -4.52 -5.64
C ARG A 39 -8.58 -5.00 -5.48
N TRP A 40 -8.38 -6.32 -5.41
CA TRP A 40 -7.08 -6.96 -5.44
C TRP A 40 -6.37 -6.76 -6.77
N SER A 41 -7.04 -7.04 -7.90
CA SER A 41 -6.47 -6.84 -9.23
C SER A 41 -6.07 -5.38 -9.48
N GLU A 42 -6.87 -4.43 -9.01
CA GLU A 42 -6.52 -3.00 -9.10
C GLU A 42 -5.31 -2.66 -8.21
N SER A 43 -5.18 -3.31 -7.05
CA SER A 43 -4.01 -3.13 -6.17
C SER A 43 -2.73 -3.70 -6.80
N GLU A 44 -2.81 -4.84 -7.46
CA GLU A 44 -1.69 -5.44 -8.20
C GLU A 44 -1.28 -4.58 -9.39
N SER A 45 -2.23 -4.06 -10.17
CA SER A 45 -1.97 -3.13 -11.28
C SER A 45 -1.33 -1.83 -10.76
N ARG A 46 -1.88 -1.22 -9.71
CA ARG A 46 -1.29 -0.03 -9.07
C ARG A 46 0.15 -0.28 -8.62
N THR A 47 0.41 -1.41 -7.96
CA THR A 47 1.78 -1.77 -7.52
C THR A 47 2.73 -1.98 -8.71
N LYS A 48 2.25 -2.58 -9.81
CA LYS A 48 3.04 -2.76 -11.04
C LYS A 48 3.38 -1.44 -11.72
N GLU A 49 2.52 -0.43 -11.64
CA GLU A 49 2.69 0.86 -12.30
C GLU A 49 3.41 1.91 -11.43
N GLU A 50 3.27 1.82 -10.10
CA GLU A 50 3.89 2.75 -9.15
C GLU A 50 5.41 2.68 -9.16
N ARG A 51 6.01 1.48 -9.16
CA ARG A 51 7.47 1.37 -9.14
C ARG A 51 8.14 1.92 -10.42
N PRO A 52 7.68 1.61 -11.65
CA PRO A 52 8.19 2.23 -12.87
C PRO A 52 7.97 3.75 -12.90
N SER A 53 6.80 4.24 -12.49
CA SER A 53 6.52 5.67 -12.49
C SER A 53 7.40 6.44 -11.51
N LEU A 54 7.68 5.89 -10.32
CA LEU A 54 8.66 6.44 -9.37
C LEU A 54 10.07 6.48 -9.96
N LYS A 55 10.50 5.44 -10.68
CA LYS A 55 11.80 5.44 -11.37
C LYS A 55 11.88 6.53 -12.44
N ILE A 56 10.81 6.76 -13.20
CA ILE A 56 10.74 7.85 -14.19
C ILE A 56 10.88 9.21 -13.50
N GLN A 57 10.21 9.41 -12.36
CA GLN A 57 10.31 10.65 -11.59
C GLN A 57 11.73 10.90 -11.04
N ILE A 58 12.41 9.85 -10.57
CA ILE A 58 13.82 9.92 -10.14
C ILE A 58 14.70 10.39 -11.30
N ALA A 59 14.63 9.72 -12.46
CA ALA A 59 15.42 10.09 -13.63
C ALA A 59 15.15 11.51 -14.13
N ALA A 60 13.89 11.96 -14.10
CA ALA A 60 13.51 13.33 -14.43
C ALA A 60 14.10 14.35 -13.44
N THR A 61 14.18 14.00 -12.16
CA THR A 61 14.78 14.83 -11.11
C THR A 61 16.29 14.94 -11.29
N GLU A 62 16.98 13.83 -11.57
CA GLU A 62 18.41 13.81 -11.89
C GLU A 62 18.75 14.68 -13.09
N LYS A 63 17.94 14.61 -14.15
CA LYS A 63 18.12 15.46 -15.34
C LYS A 63 17.98 16.95 -15.00
N LYS A 64 17.01 17.33 -14.15
CA LYS A 64 16.85 18.72 -13.70
C LYS A 64 18.04 19.20 -12.88
N ILE A 65 18.57 18.34 -12.00
CA ILE A 65 19.78 18.64 -11.22
C ILE A 65 20.97 18.89 -12.15
N GLY A 66 21.22 17.99 -13.10
CA GLY A 66 22.31 18.14 -14.07
C GLY A 66 22.23 19.46 -14.85
N HIS A 67 21.04 19.81 -15.33
CA HIS A 67 20.83 21.07 -16.05
C HIS A 67 21.12 22.32 -15.19
N LEU A 68 20.73 22.30 -13.91
CA LEU A 68 21.04 23.41 -13.00
C LEU A 68 22.55 23.51 -12.71
N LEU A 69 23.24 22.38 -12.61
CA LEU A 69 24.70 22.35 -12.42
C LEU A 69 25.44 22.91 -13.65
N GLU A 70 25.04 22.55 -14.86
CA GLU A 70 25.57 23.14 -16.10
C GLU A 70 25.42 24.68 -16.08
N ARG A 71 24.23 25.17 -15.73
CA ARG A 71 23.96 26.62 -15.65
C ARG A 71 24.74 27.33 -14.55
N ILE A 72 25.07 26.66 -13.45
CA ILE A 72 25.92 27.22 -12.39
C ILE A 72 27.34 27.45 -12.94
N VAL A 73 27.88 26.51 -13.71
CA VAL A 73 29.22 26.64 -14.31
C VAL A 73 29.29 27.79 -15.31
N GLU A 74 28.19 28.06 -16.03
CA GLU A 74 28.12 29.10 -17.05
C GLU A 74 27.83 30.52 -16.51
N THR A 75 27.41 30.66 -15.25
CA THR A 75 27.00 31.95 -14.68
C THR A 75 28.04 32.50 -13.70
N SER A 76 28.30 33.80 -13.75
CA SER A 76 29.23 34.51 -12.85
C SER A 76 28.54 35.33 -11.76
N ASN A 77 27.19 35.34 -11.73
CA ASN A 77 26.42 36.08 -10.74
C ASN A 77 26.23 35.24 -9.46
N GLU A 78 26.91 35.63 -8.37
CA GLU A 78 26.89 34.94 -7.08
C GLU A 78 25.49 34.74 -6.48
N SER A 79 24.57 35.71 -6.67
CA SER A 79 23.20 35.59 -6.19
C SER A 79 22.42 34.51 -6.94
N VAL A 80 22.63 34.41 -8.26
CA VAL A 80 22.01 33.38 -9.11
C VAL A 80 22.59 31.99 -8.80
N ILE A 81 23.92 31.90 -8.64
CA ILE A 81 24.60 30.68 -8.22
C ILE A 81 24.00 30.16 -6.91
N SER A 82 23.90 31.05 -5.91
CA SER A 82 23.34 30.70 -4.59
C SER A 82 21.89 30.21 -4.68
N ALA A 83 21.07 30.83 -5.54
CA ALA A 83 19.69 30.40 -5.76
C ALA A 83 19.62 29.01 -6.42
N TYR A 84 20.47 28.73 -7.40
CA TYR A 84 20.53 27.42 -8.05
C TYR A 84 21.06 26.33 -7.11
N GLN A 85 22.06 26.62 -6.29
CA GLN A 85 22.56 25.69 -5.27
C GLN A 85 21.44 25.25 -4.31
N ARG A 86 20.67 26.21 -3.79
CA ARG A 86 19.50 25.89 -2.95
C ARG A 86 18.48 25.02 -3.68
N LYS A 87 18.23 25.31 -4.96
CA LYS A 87 17.29 24.52 -5.75
C LYS A 87 17.79 23.08 -6.00
N VAL A 88 19.10 22.91 -6.20
CA VAL A 88 19.74 21.60 -6.32
C VAL A 88 19.60 20.81 -5.02
N GLU A 89 19.86 21.43 -3.86
CA GLU A 89 19.67 20.78 -2.55
C GLU A 89 18.23 20.30 -2.33
N ASP A 90 17.24 21.11 -2.72
CA ASP A 90 15.83 20.72 -2.61
C ASP A 90 15.47 19.55 -3.53
N LEU A 91 15.98 19.54 -4.76
CA LEU A 91 15.77 18.44 -5.71
C LEU A 91 16.48 17.16 -5.28
N GLU A 92 17.68 17.25 -4.68
CA GLU A 92 18.38 16.10 -4.11
C GLU A 92 17.60 15.49 -2.93
N ARG A 93 17.01 16.33 -2.07
CA ARG A 93 16.11 15.87 -1.01
C ARG A 93 14.86 15.18 -1.57
N GLU A 94 14.23 15.76 -2.60
CA GLU A 94 13.09 15.15 -3.27
C GLU A 94 13.46 13.80 -3.90
N LYS A 95 14.63 13.70 -4.55
CA LYS A 95 15.16 12.45 -5.11
C LYS A 95 15.31 11.36 -4.04
N LEU A 96 15.86 11.70 -2.87
CA LEU A 96 16.00 10.76 -1.76
C LEU A 96 14.64 10.22 -1.29
N VAL A 97 13.64 11.08 -1.17
CA VAL A 97 12.27 10.66 -0.82
C VAL A 97 11.68 9.72 -1.86
N LEU A 98 11.91 9.97 -3.16
CA LEU A 98 11.44 9.09 -4.24
C LEU A 98 12.16 7.74 -4.23
N ILE A 99 13.46 7.71 -3.93
CA ILE A 99 14.25 6.47 -3.78
C ILE A 99 13.71 5.65 -2.61
N GLU A 100 13.45 6.27 -1.46
CA GLU A 100 12.88 5.61 -0.29
C GLU A 100 11.49 5.04 -0.58
N LYS A 101 10.63 5.81 -1.26
CA LYS A 101 9.32 5.33 -1.73
C LYS A 101 9.47 4.11 -2.65
N THR A 102 10.44 4.12 -3.56
CA THR A 102 10.69 3.00 -4.48
C THR A 102 11.16 1.75 -3.74
N ALA A 103 11.97 1.91 -2.69
CA ALA A 103 12.44 0.82 -1.83
C ALA A 103 11.30 0.21 -1.00
N ARG A 104 10.33 1.04 -0.56
CA ARG A 104 9.15 0.60 0.19
C ARG A 104 7.98 0.14 -0.68
N CYS A 105 8.00 0.46 -1.97
CA CYS A 105 6.95 0.09 -2.90
C CYS A 105 7.00 -1.42 -3.18
N GLY A 106 5.93 -2.12 -2.81
CA GLY A 106 5.70 -3.53 -3.15
C GLY A 106 6.48 -4.53 -2.28
N THR A 107 6.29 -4.51 -0.96
CA THR A 107 6.39 -5.79 -0.23
C THR A 107 5.40 -6.74 -0.88
N ALA A 108 5.90 -7.74 -1.60
CA ALA A 108 5.08 -8.67 -2.35
C ALA A 108 4.08 -9.33 -1.39
N LEU A 109 2.83 -8.89 -1.45
CA LEU A 109 1.75 -9.65 -0.85
C LEU A 109 1.72 -10.98 -1.61
N GLY A 110 1.55 -12.08 -0.86
CA GLY A 110 1.34 -13.39 -1.47
C GLY A 110 0.15 -13.35 -2.42
N SER A 111 -0.04 -14.39 -3.23
CA SER A 111 -1.23 -14.45 -4.10
C SER A 111 -2.51 -14.21 -3.29
N SER A 112 -3.52 -13.59 -3.92
CA SER A 112 -4.83 -13.35 -3.28
C SER A 112 -5.36 -14.61 -2.59
N ASP A 113 -5.16 -15.76 -3.22
CA ASP A 113 -5.58 -17.06 -2.70
C ASP A 113 -4.78 -17.45 -1.45
N ALA A 114 -3.46 -17.34 -1.48
CA ALA A 114 -2.63 -17.65 -0.32
C ALA A 114 -2.91 -16.73 0.89
N THR A 115 -3.32 -15.49 0.65
CA THR A 115 -3.51 -14.49 1.72
C THR A 115 -4.90 -14.54 2.34
N PHE A 116 -5.95 -14.87 1.57
CA PHE A 116 -7.34 -14.73 2.02
C PHE A 116 -8.17 -16.01 2.01
N ARG A 117 -7.67 -17.11 1.44
CA ARG A 117 -8.40 -18.39 1.40
C ARG A 117 -8.93 -18.79 2.77
N THR A 118 -8.09 -18.76 3.81
CA THR A 118 -8.49 -19.12 5.19
C THR A 118 -9.62 -18.24 5.73
N ALA A 119 -9.60 -16.92 5.45
CA ALA A 119 -10.62 -16.01 5.93
C ALA A 119 -11.95 -16.23 5.20
N PHE A 120 -11.91 -16.46 3.88
CA PHE A 120 -13.11 -16.74 3.10
C PHE A 120 -13.69 -18.12 3.38
N ASP A 121 -12.84 -19.14 3.57
CA ASP A 121 -13.27 -20.49 3.98
C ASP A 121 -14.00 -20.43 5.34
N PHE A 122 -13.47 -19.65 6.29
CA PHE A 122 -14.10 -19.44 7.60
C PHE A 122 -15.43 -18.67 7.50
N ILE A 123 -15.53 -17.65 6.65
CA ILE A 123 -16.79 -16.90 6.50
C ILE A 123 -17.86 -17.77 5.81
N ALA A 124 -17.46 -18.61 4.86
CA ALA A 124 -18.37 -19.52 4.17
C ALA A 124 -18.81 -20.71 5.05
N ASN A 125 -17.95 -21.16 5.96
CA ASN A 125 -18.20 -22.29 6.85
C ASN A 125 -17.47 -22.10 8.21
N PRO A 126 -18.05 -21.27 9.10
CA PRO A 126 -17.42 -20.88 10.37
C PRO A 126 -17.40 -21.97 11.44
#